data_AF-A0A7Y8LJR6-F1
#
_entry.id   AF-A0A7Y8LJR6-F1
#
_cell.length_a   1.000
_cell.length_b   1.000
_cell.length_c   1.000
_cell.angle_alpha   90.00
_cell.angle_beta   90.00
_cell.angle_gamma   90.00
#
_symmetry.space_group_name_H-M   'P 1'
#
loop_
_entity.id
_entity.type
_entity.pdbx_description
1 polymer ?
#
loop_
_entity_poly.entity_id
_entity_poly.type
_entity_poly.pdbx_seq_one_letter_code
_entity_poly.pdbx_strand_id
1 'polypeptide(L)'
;MLALRPLAVAVFVLASALAKPAALDQARLDGLLKEVGEITGLAVKRKVPARSVTRDEWKQWVDDEVRRTVKPEEIRADELALRLFGLIPRDYDLRKATVDLLGEQAAAVYDPRRKLMLVVEGASQEGLMADMVLVHELAHALADQHFDLKRFLDKGVKTGEDQTARLAVVEGQAMWVMLEWQMKKMGSSLKGNRAALDMMLPMMGRLAAEQYPIFSSAPLYLRETLLFPYSAGILFQQAAIEQSPSDAFLRVLRKPPVSTRQIIHPEVWLSGESAPPPELPQAPKGYKGLTGGTLGELDLRILLEQFVSQDDARSLSPEWRAGAYEVLERKQQRGGKDDRALLRW
;
A
#
# COMPACT_ATOMS: atom_id res chain seq x y z
N MET A 1 -13.65 -7.22 9.52
CA MET A 1 -13.90 -7.42 8.07
C MET A 1 -12.67 -6.94 7.35
N LEU A 2 -11.77 -7.87 6.99
CA LEU A 2 -10.37 -7.56 6.71
C LEU A 2 -9.83 -8.17 5.39
N ALA A 3 -10.68 -8.76 4.55
CA ALA A 3 -11.12 -8.01 3.40
C ALA A 3 -10.06 -7.60 2.36
N LEU A 4 -8.96 -8.33 2.10
CA LEU A 4 -7.83 -7.81 1.27
C LEU A 4 -7.29 -6.45 1.77
N ARG A 5 -7.29 -6.18 3.09
CA ARG A 5 -6.72 -4.94 3.60
C ARG A 5 -5.21 -4.96 3.35
N PRO A 6 -4.64 -4.02 2.58
CA PRO A 6 -3.21 -3.86 2.62
C PRO A 6 -2.86 -3.52 4.07
N LEU A 7 -1.83 -4.17 4.60
CA LEU A 7 -1.27 -3.68 5.85
C LEU A 7 -0.84 -2.23 5.60
N ALA A 8 -1.53 -1.31 6.27
CA ALA A 8 -1.28 0.13 6.21
C ALA A 8 0.08 0.54 6.82
N VAL A 9 1.05 -0.37 6.81
CA VAL A 9 2.39 -0.23 7.40
C VAL A 9 3.48 -0.71 6.43
N ALA A 10 3.14 -1.13 5.22
CA ALA A 10 4.16 -1.44 4.23
C ALA A 10 4.68 -0.14 3.64
N VAL A 11 5.79 0.37 4.17
CA VAL A 11 6.68 1.29 3.43
C VAL A 11 7.65 0.42 2.63
N PHE A 12 7.46 0.36 1.30
CA PHE A 12 8.35 -0.36 0.40
C PHE A 12 9.45 0.58 -0.04
N VAL A 13 10.57 0.56 0.67
CA VAL A 13 11.72 1.40 0.33
C VAL A 13 12.79 0.55 -0.34
N LEU A 14 13.24 0.96 -1.52
CA LEU A 14 14.45 0.46 -2.17
C LEU A 14 15.68 1.02 -1.44
N ALA A 15 16.10 0.37 -0.36
CA ALA A 15 17.35 0.69 0.31
C ALA A 15 17.97 -0.57 0.92
N SER A 16 18.93 -1.16 0.21
CA SER A 16 19.89 -2.08 0.84
C SER A 16 21.31 -1.71 0.46
N ALA A 17 21.93 -0.92 1.34
CA ALA A 17 23.36 -0.99 1.59
C ALA A 17 23.54 -0.89 3.11
N LEU A 18 24.24 -1.86 3.69
CA LEU A 18 24.75 -1.73 5.05
C LEU A 18 25.73 -0.56 5.05
N ALA A 19 25.43 0.51 5.79
CA ALA A 19 26.39 1.57 6.04
C ALA A 19 26.57 1.81 7.54
N LYS A 20 27.65 2.51 7.85
CA LYS A 20 27.93 2.96 9.22
C LYS A 20 26.77 3.82 9.71
N PRO A 21 26.37 3.72 10.99
CA PRO A 21 25.35 4.59 11.55
C PRO A 21 25.87 6.03 11.48
N ALA A 22 25.31 6.84 10.59
CA ALA A 22 25.46 8.28 10.69
C ALA A 22 24.47 8.78 11.75
N ALA A 23 24.93 9.70 12.60
CA ALA A 23 24.02 10.39 13.50
C ALA A 23 22.95 11.10 12.67
N LEU A 24 21.70 10.92 13.07
CA LEU A 24 20.57 11.50 12.37
C LEU A 24 20.64 13.04 12.50
N ASP A 25 20.87 13.73 11.38
CA ASP A 25 21.03 15.17 11.33
C ASP A 25 19.68 15.87 11.09
N GLN A 26 19.16 16.53 12.12
CA GLN A 26 17.91 17.29 12.04
C GLN A 26 17.99 18.44 11.03
N ALA A 27 19.16 19.05 10.82
CA ALA A 27 19.31 20.14 9.85
C ALA A 27 19.10 19.64 8.42
N ARG A 28 19.61 18.45 8.09
CA ARG A 28 19.34 17.77 6.82
C ARG A 28 17.87 17.46 6.64
N LEU A 29 17.20 16.92 7.65
CA LEU A 29 15.75 16.66 7.59
C LEU A 29 14.94 17.94 7.35
N ASP A 30 15.27 19.01 8.07
CA ASP A 30 14.61 20.31 7.90
C ASP A 30 14.83 20.86 6.47
N GLY A 31 16.02 20.67 5.90
CA GLY A 31 16.35 21.02 4.51
C GLY A 31 15.53 20.22 3.49
N LEU A 32 15.50 18.90 3.61
CA LEU A 32 14.71 18.03 2.74
C LEU A 32 13.21 18.33 2.86
N LEU A 33 12.70 18.58 4.07
CA LEU A 33 11.30 18.91 4.30
C LEU A 33 10.90 20.22 3.61
N LYS A 34 11.82 21.20 3.57
CA LYS A 34 11.63 22.43 2.80
C LYS A 34 11.51 22.12 1.30
N GLU A 35 12.37 21.28 0.74
CA GLU A 35 12.32 20.88 -0.66
C GLU A 35 11.02 20.12 -1.00
N VAL A 36 10.54 19.25 -0.10
CA VAL A 36 9.22 18.58 -0.21
C VAL A 36 8.09 19.63 -0.23
N GLY A 37 8.17 20.66 0.61
CA GLY A 37 7.24 21.80 0.61
C GLY A 37 7.22 22.55 -0.73
N GLU A 38 8.40 22.78 -1.32
CA GLU A 38 8.53 23.43 -2.62
C GLU A 38 7.98 22.57 -3.78
N ILE A 39 8.15 21.24 -3.71
CA ILE A 39 7.62 20.31 -4.72
C ILE A 39 6.09 20.26 -4.68
N THR A 40 5.53 20.14 -3.48
CA THR A 40 4.09 19.95 -3.24
C THR A 40 3.29 21.26 -3.26
N GLY A 41 3.95 22.39 -3.03
CA GLY A 41 3.30 23.68 -2.78
C GLY A 41 2.67 23.79 -1.39
N LEU A 42 2.86 22.80 -0.51
CA LEU A 42 2.32 22.80 0.84
C LEU A 42 3.26 23.49 1.82
N ALA A 43 2.72 24.38 2.65
CA ALA A 43 3.49 25.05 3.69
C ALA A 43 3.93 24.06 4.78
N VAL A 44 5.20 24.10 5.16
CA VAL A 44 5.70 23.38 6.34
C VAL A 44 5.20 24.09 7.59
N LYS A 45 4.30 23.47 8.35
CA LYS A 45 3.69 24.02 9.57
C LYS A 45 4.51 23.74 10.83
N ARG A 46 5.23 22.61 10.84
CA ARG A 46 6.05 22.16 11.97
C ARG A 46 7.23 21.32 11.47
N LYS A 47 8.30 21.29 12.27
CA LYS A 47 9.42 20.36 12.07
C LYS A 47 8.97 18.92 12.28
N VAL A 48 9.69 17.98 11.68
CA VAL A 48 9.48 16.54 11.85
C VAL A 48 10.63 16.01 12.70
N PRO A 49 10.41 15.73 14.00
CA PRO A 49 11.44 15.15 14.84
C PRO A 49 11.72 13.73 14.37
N ALA A 50 12.94 13.27 14.61
CA ALA A 50 13.36 11.95 14.18
C ALA A 50 14.20 11.26 15.27
N ARG A 51 14.13 9.93 15.30
CA ARG A 51 14.84 9.08 16.24
C ARG A 51 15.36 7.83 15.54
N SER A 52 16.60 7.46 15.84
CA SER A 52 17.15 6.17 15.44
C SER A 52 16.56 5.03 16.28
N VAL A 53 16.30 3.90 15.65
CA VAL A 53 15.85 2.67 16.29
C VAL A 53 16.73 1.50 15.88
N THR A 54 17.05 0.64 16.84
CA THR A 54 17.76 -0.62 16.59
C THR A 54 16.90 -1.57 15.75
N ARG A 55 17.51 -2.58 15.14
CA ARG A 55 16.76 -3.62 14.39
C ARG A 55 15.78 -4.39 15.28
N ASP A 56 16.08 -4.57 16.55
CA ASP A 56 15.19 -5.27 17.48
C ASP A 56 14.02 -4.38 17.92
N GLU A 57 14.27 -3.09 18.19
CA GLU A 57 13.19 -2.10 18.39
C GLU A 57 12.29 -1.99 17.15
N TRP A 58 12.86 -2.06 15.94
CA TRP A 58 12.10 -2.08 14.69
C TRP A 58 11.17 -3.29 14.60
N LYS A 59 11.70 -4.51 14.81
CA LYS A 59 10.88 -5.72 14.80
C LYS A 59 9.75 -5.67 15.82
N GLN A 60 10.04 -5.17 17.03
CA GLN A 60 9.03 -5.00 18.07
C GLN A 60 7.98 -3.97 17.67
N TRP A 61 8.38 -2.85 17.08
CA TRP A 61 7.47 -1.83 16.56
C TRP A 61 6.54 -2.40 15.47
N VAL A 62 7.08 -3.16 14.51
CA VAL A 62 6.30 -3.83 13.46
C VAL A 62 5.28 -4.78 14.07
N ASP A 63 5.70 -5.65 14.99
CA ASP A 63 4.82 -6.62 15.64
C ASP A 63 3.73 -5.95 16.50
N ASP A 64 4.04 -4.84 17.18
CA ASP A 64 3.06 -4.00 17.88
C ASP A 64 2.06 -3.35 16.92
N GLU A 65 2.50 -2.85 15.78
CA GLU A 65 1.65 -2.22 14.77
C GLU A 65 0.72 -3.24 14.09
N VAL A 66 1.21 -4.45 13.79
CA VAL A 66 0.38 -5.57 13.31
C VAL A 66 -0.69 -5.91 14.34
N ARG A 67 -0.32 -6.11 15.61
CA ARG A 67 -1.26 -6.40 16.70
C ARG A 67 -2.33 -5.33 16.87
N ARG A 68 -1.96 -4.06 16.69
CA ARG A 68 -2.84 -2.92 16.88
C ARG A 68 -3.84 -2.75 15.73
N THR A 69 -3.42 -3.10 14.53
CA THR A 69 -4.19 -2.82 13.30
C THR A 69 -5.09 -3.99 12.92
N VAL A 70 -4.70 -5.22 13.27
CA VAL A 70 -5.39 -6.43 12.85
C VAL A 70 -5.63 -7.36 14.02
N LYS A 71 -6.90 -7.72 14.27
CA LYS A 71 -7.22 -8.73 15.28
C LYS A 71 -6.84 -10.13 14.78
N PRO A 72 -6.37 -11.05 15.65
CA PRO A 72 -6.03 -12.41 15.25
C PRO A 72 -7.16 -13.15 14.51
N GLU A 73 -8.41 -12.92 14.92
CA GLU A 73 -9.62 -13.48 14.29
C GLU A 73 -9.78 -13.02 12.83
N GLU A 74 -9.39 -11.79 12.54
CA GLU A 74 -9.48 -11.19 11.21
C GLU A 74 -8.39 -11.76 10.28
N ILE A 75 -7.16 -11.91 10.78
CA ILE A 75 -6.07 -12.57 10.02
C ILE A 75 -6.50 -13.98 9.59
N ARG A 76 -7.09 -14.77 10.50
CA ARG A 76 -7.59 -16.11 10.18
C ARG A 76 -8.66 -16.05 9.07
N ALA A 77 -9.59 -15.12 9.18
CA ALA A 77 -10.68 -15.00 8.21
C ALA A 77 -10.17 -14.63 6.81
N ASP A 78 -9.17 -13.77 6.72
CA ASP A 78 -8.59 -13.34 5.45
C ASP A 78 -7.69 -14.42 4.85
N GLU A 79 -6.88 -15.09 5.66
CA GLU A 79 -6.09 -16.24 5.24
C GLU A 79 -7.00 -17.33 4.66
N LEU A 80 -8.15 -17.57 5.28
CA LEU A 80 -9.16 -18.49 4.76
C LEU A 80 -9.77 -17.99 3.44
N ALA A 81 -10.08 -16.70 3.32
CA ALA A 81 -10.59 -16.11 2.07
C ALA A 81 -9.58 -16.31 0.92
N LEU A 82 -8.32 -15.93 1.14
CA LEU A 82 -7.25 -16.05 0.16
C LEU A 82 -7.02 -17.52 -0.26
N ARG A 83 -7.09 -18.45 0.69
CA ARG A 83 -7.01 -19.89 0.39
C ARG A 83 -8.20 -20.38 -0.45
N LEU A 84 -9.42 -19.93 -0.16
CA LEU A 84 -10.62 -20.32 -0.90
C LEU A 84 -10.63 -19.78 -2.33
N PHE A 85 -10.10 -18.57 -2.55
CA PHE A 85 -9.88 -18.03 -3.89
C PHE A 85 -8.70 -18.69 -4.62
N GLY A 86 -7.82 -19.41 -3.91
CA GLY A 86 -6.59 -19.95 -4.48
C GLY A 86 -5.51 -18.89 -4.74
N LEU A 87 -5.53 -17.79 -3.98
CA LEU A 87 -4.55 -16.69 -4.07
C LEU A 87 -3.28 -16.94 -3.26
N ILE A 88 -3.35 -17.87 -2.29
CA ILE A 88 -2.21 -18.34 -1.49
C ILE A 88 -2.24 -19.87 -1.33
N PRO A 89 -1.10 -20.53 -1.07
CA PRO A 89 -1.06 -21.96 -0.76
C PRO A 89 -1.92 -22.35 0.46
N ARG A 90 -2.38 -23.61 0.49
CA ARG A 90 -3.30 -24.13 1.53
C ARG A 90 -2.69 -24.15 2.94
N ASP A 91 -1.37 -24.27 3.04
CA ASP A 91 -0.58 -24.32 4.27
C ASP A 91 0.19 -23.01 4.54
N TYR A 92 -0.10 -21.96 3.76
CA TYR A 92 0.59 -20.67 3.87
C TYR A 92 0.24 -19.95 5.19
N ASP A 93 1.24 -19.56 5.97
CA ASP A 93 1.06 -18.76 7.20
C ASP A 93 1.08 -17.27 6.84
N LEU A 94 -0.11 -16.67 6.71
CA LEU A 94 -0.25 -15.28 6.30
C LEU A 94 0.33 -14.34 7.35
N ARG A 95 0.11 -14.61 8.64
CA ARG A 95 0.61 -13.75 9.73
C ARG A 95 2.13 -13.68 9.70
N LYS A 96 2.79 -14.84 9.64
CA LYS A 96 4.24 -14.92 9.63
C LYS A 96 4.80 -14.22 8.39
N ALA A 97 4.23 -14.51 7.21
CA ALA A 97 4.64 -13.87 5.97
C ALA A 97 4.54 -12.34 6.04
N THR A 98 3.44 -11.82 6.58
CA THR A 98 3.28 -10.38 6.79
C THR A 98 4.36 -9.78 7.69
N VAL A 99 4.65 -10.41 8.83
CA VAL A 99 5.69 -9.93 9.76
C VAL A 99 7.07 -9.99 9.10
N ASP A 100 7.37 -11.08 8.39
CA ASP A 100 8.65 -11.27 7.70
C ASP A 100 8.84 -10.22 6.58
N LEU A 101 7.81 -9.96 5.77
CA LEU A 101 7.84 -8.95 4.70
C LEU A 101 8.05 -7.54 5.25
N LEU A 102 7.32 -7.15 6.30
CA LEU A 102 7.50 -5.84 6.93
C LEU A 102 8.85 -5.70 7.65
N GLY A 103 9.38 -6.80 8.20
CA GLY A 103 10.70 -6.84 8.82
C GLY A 103 11.84 -6.69 7.81
N GLU A 104 11.65 -7.11 6.55
CA GLU A 104 12.65 -7.06 5.50
C GLU A 104 12.90 -5.62 4.98
N GLN A 105 11.91 -4.74 5.05
CA GLN A 105 11.86 -3.48 4.27
C GLN A 105 12.29 -2.23 5.07
N ALA A 106 13.23 -2.39 5.99
CA ALA A 106 13.43 -1.46 7.09
C ALA A 106 14.56 -0.43 6.87
N ALA A 107 14.22 0.77 6.39
CA ALA A 107 15.16 1.91 6.33
C ALA A 107 14.71 3.11 7.19
N ALA A 108 13.48 3.58 7.00
CA ALA A 108 12.84 4.60 7.82
C ALA A 108 11.30 4.51 7.69
N VAL A 109 10.57 5.10 8.63
CA VAL A 109 9.11 5.30 8.55
C VAL A 109 8.70 6.56 9.31
N TYR A 110 7.71 7.28 8.79
CA TYR A 110 6.99 8.31 9.50
C TYR A 110 5.84 7.71 10.31
N ASP A 111 5.84 7.89 11.63
CA ASP A 111 4.73 7.48 12.50
C ASP A 111 3.68 8.62 12.60
N PRO A 112 2.50 8.50 11.96
CA PRO A 112 1.47 9.54 12.00
C PRO A 112 0.77 9.63 13.37
N ARG A 113 0.97 8.70 14.30
CA ARG A 113 0.41 8.79 15.66
C ARG A 113 1.32 9.61 16.56
N ARG A 114 2.62 9.34 16.50
CA ARG A 114 3.63 10.02 17.31
C ARG A 114 4.17 11.28 16.64
N LYS A 115 3.86 11.49 15.36
CA LYS A 115 4.30 12.61 14.52
C LYS A 115 5.84 12.72 14.46
N LEU A 116 6.51 11.58 14.39
CA LEU A 116 7.98 11.50 14.36
C LEU A 116 8.45 10.45 13.38
N MET A 117 9.65 10.64 12.84
CA MET A 117 10.30 9.68 11.96
C MET A 117 11.15 8.70 12.76
N LEU A 118 11.00 7.41 12.47
CA LEU A 118 11.85 6.34 12.97
C LEU A 118 12.82 5.96 11.86
N VAL A 119 14.12 5.91 12.17
CA VAL A 119 15.16 5.55 11.20
C VAL A 119 15.93 4.35 11.72
N VAL A 120 16.02 3.30 10.91
CA VAL A 120 16.55 2.01 11.35
C VAL A 120 18.08 2.02 11.29
N GLU A 121 18.71 1.64 12.39
CA GLU A 121 20.16 1.55 12.47
C GLU A 121 20.73 0.51 11.49
N GLY A 122 21.85 0.88 10.85
CA GLY A 122 22.54 0.04 9.88
C GLY A 122 22.00 0.11 8.45
N ALA A 123 20.88 0.80 8.21
CA ALA A 123 20.53 1.26 6.85
C ALA A 123 21.47 2.39 6.42
N SER A 124 21.85 2.44 5.14
CA SER A 124 22.68 3.55 4.64
C SER A 124 21.98 4.88 4.89
N GLN A 125 22.63 5.72 5.70
CA GLN A 125 22.14 7.05 6.02
C GLN A 125 22.71 8.11 5.08
N GLU A 126 23.65 7.76 4.22
CA GLU A 126 24.32 8.69 3.31
C GLU A 126 24.02 8.36 1.84
N GLY A 127 24.11 9.39 0.99
CA GLY A 127 23.96 9.29 -0.45
C GLY A 127 22.51 9.44 -0.95
N LEU A 128 22.38 9.44 -2.28
CA LEU A 128 21.13 9.73 -2.97
C LEU A 128 19.98 8.80 -2.56
N MET A 129 20.26 7.50 -2.38
CA MET A 129 19.24 6.54 -1.96
C MET A 129 18.71 6.85 -0.56
N ALA A 130 19.59 7.20 0.38
CA ALA A 130 19.20 7.57 1.73
C ALA A 130 18.31 8.83 1.72
N ASP A 131 18.67 9.85 0.93
CA ASP A 131 17.84 11.05 0.78
C ASP A 131 16.47 10.73 0.15
N MET A 132 16.40 9.83 -0.83
CA MET A 132 15.13 9.41 -1.42
C MET A 132 14.19 8.78 -0.37
N VAL A 133 14.71 7.91 0.51
CA VAL A 133 13.94 7.36 1.62
C VAL A 133 13.40 8.48 2.52
N LEU A 134 14.26 9.41 2.93
CA LEU A 134 13.86 10.50 3.81
C LEU A 134 12.83 11.41 3.15
N VAL A 135 12.97 11.69 1.86
CA VAL A 135 12.01 12.50 1.09
C VAL A 135 10.65 11.81 1.01
N HIS A 136 10.60 10.50 0.80
CA HIS A 136 9.35 9.72 0.84
C HIS A 136 8.65 9.88 2.20
N GLU A 137 9.36 9.65 3.30
CA GLU A 137 8.80 9.78 4.64
C GLU A 137 8.40 11.22 4.99
N LEU A 138 9.18 12.22 4.56
CA LEU A 138 8.85 13.62 4.75
C LEU A 138 7.65 14.05 3.91
N ALA A 139 7.38 13.41 2.77
CA ALA A 139 6.16 13.62 2.00
C ALA A 139 4.93 13.16 2.78
N HIS A 140 4.98 11.98 3.41
CA HIS A 140 3.93 11.54 4.35
C HIS A 140 3.77 12.53 5.50
N ALA A 141 4.88 12.93 6.13
CA ALA A 141 4.88 13.83 7.26
C ALA A 141 4.27 15.20 6.90
N LEU A 142 4.60 15.75 5.73
CA LEU A 142 4.07 17.01 5.24
C LEU A 142 2.57 16.90 4.92
N ALA A 143 2.16 15.84 4.22
CA ALA A 143 0.75 15.58 3.94
C ALA A 143 -0.06 15.50 5.25
N ASP A 144 0.46 14.82 6.27
CA ASP A 144 -0.16 14.74 7.61
C ASP A 144 -0.28 16.09 8.33
N GLN A 145 0.54 17.10 8.00
CA GLN A 145 0.36 18.45 8.54
C GLN A 145 -0.87 19.17 7.97
N HIS A 146 -1.38 18.73 6.83
CA HIS A 146 -2.52 19.34 6.12
C HIS A 146 -3.77 18.48 6.12
N PHE A 147 -3.62 17.16 6.24
CA PHE A 147 -4.71 16.21 6.24
C PHE A 147 -4.39 15.08 7.21
N ASP A 148 -5.27 14.81 8.19
CA ASP A 148 -5.05 13.73 9.17
C ASP A 148 -4.99 12.36 8.45
N LEU A 149 -3.78 11.87 8.17
CA LEU A 149 -3.55 10.66 7.39
C LEU A 149 -4.01 9.41 8.13
N LYS A 150 -3.86 9.40 9.46
CA LYS A 150 -4.37 8.30 10.28
C LYS A 150 -5.89 8.19 10.11
N ARG A 151 -6.61 9.30 10.30
CA ARG A 151 -8.06 9.32 10.10
C ARG A 151 -8.44 9.02 8.65
N PHE A 152 -7.63 9.44 7.67
CA PHE A 152 -7.85 9.16 6.26
C PHE A 152 -7.78 7.67 5.93
N LEU A 153 -6.78 6.97 6.45
CA LEU A 153 -6.56 5.53 6.24
C LEU A 153 -7.52 4.68 7.08
N ASP A 154 -7.87 5.14 8.29
CA ASP A 154 -8.88 4.48 9.13
C ASP A 154 -10.32 4.64 8.59
N LYS A 155 -10.55 5.68 7.77
CA LYS A 155 -11.83 5.89 7.08
C LYS A 155 -11.95 4.89 5.93
N GLY A 156 -12.40 3.67 6.19
CA GLY A 156 -12.58 2.68 5.12
C GLY A 156 -13.17 1.33 5.54
N VAL A 157 -14.20 1.31 6.37
CA VAL A 157 -14.76 0.04 6.91
C VAL A 157 -16.08 -0.34 6.22
N LYS A 158 -16.11 -0.42 4.89
CA LYS A 158 -17.30 -1.00 4.20
C LYS A 158 -16.99 -2.17 3.26
N THR A 159 -15.84 -2.21 2.59
CA THR A 159 -15.57 -3.27 1.59
C THR A 159 -14.11 -3.75 1.46
N GLY A 160 -13.12 -3.02 1.96
CA GLY A 160 -11.69 -3.37 1.87
C GLY A 160 -10.98 -2.73 0.68
N GLU A 161 -11.67 -2.64 -0.47
CA GLU A 161 -11.16 -1.99 -1.69
C GLU A 161 -10.93 -0.48 -1.51
N ASP A 162 -11.79 0.18 -0.74
CA ASP A 162 -11.69 1.61 -0.43
C ASP A 162 -10.42 1.95 0.36
N GLN A 163 -9.97 1.03 1.21
CA GLN A 163 -8.72 1.19 1.94
C GLN A 163 -7.50 1.01 1.03
N THR A 164 -7.53 0.02 0.12
CA THR A 164 -6.47 -0.16 -0.89
C THR A 164 -6.33 1.08 -1.77
N ALA A 165 -7.45 1.64 -2.21
CA ALA A 165 -7.46 2.87 -2.99
C ALA A 165 -6.87 4.07 -2.21
N ARG A 166 -7.22 4.21 -0.92
CA ARG A 166 -6.67 5.27 -0.06
C ARG A 166 -5.18 5.11 0.21
N LEU A 167 -4.72 3.88 0.44
CA LEU A 167 -3.29 3.63 0.61
C LEU A 167 -2.52 3.99 -0.67
N ALA A 168 -3.05 3.63 -1.84
CA ALA A 168 -2.46 4.01 -3.12
C ALA A 168 -2.40 5.53 -3.34
N VAL A 169 -3.35 6.30 -2.80
CA VAL A 169 -3.23 7.77 -2.78
C VAL A 169 -2.05 8.24 -1.93
N VAL A 170 -1.91 7.70 -0.72
CA VAL A 170 -0.88 8.16 0.23
C VAL A 170 0.52 7.75 -0.25
N GLU A 171 0.70 6.49 -0.62
CA GLU A 171 1.98 5.97 -1.11
C GLU A 171 2.33 6.54 -2.48
N GLY A 172 1.36 6.60 -3.39
CA GLY A 172 1.53 7.20 -4.71
C GLY A 172 1.97 8.66 -4.66
N GLN A 173 1.41 9.43 -3.73
CA GLN A 173 1.81 10.82 -3.51
C GLN A 173 3.25 10.94 -3.02
N ALA A 174 3.66 10.14 -2.03
CA ALA A 174 5.02 10.15 -1.50
C ALA A 174 6.05 9.70 -2.55
N MET A 175 5.74 8.63 -3.30
CA MET A 175 6.55 8.15 -4.42
C MET A 175 6.72 9.20 -5.51
N TRP A 176 5.65 9.90 -5.87
CA TRP A 176 5.72 10.97 -6.86
C TRP A 176 6.66 12.09 -6.40
N VAL A 177 6.55 12.53 -5.14
CA VAL A 177 7.42 13.57 -4.57
C VAL A 177 8.88 13.11 -4.54
N MET A 178 9.13 11.87 -4.13
CA MET A 178 10.47 11.28 -4.12
C MET A 178 11.12 11.28 -5.50
N LEU A 179 10.40 10.83 -6.53
CA LEU A 179 10.94 10.79 -7.90
C LEU A 179 11.07 12.19 -8.52
N GLU A 180 10.13 13.10 -8.27
CA GLU A 180 10.25 14.50 -8.70
C GLU A 180 11.48 15.16 -8.06
N TRP A 181 11.72 14.91 -6.77
CA TRP A 181 12.91 15.37 -6.08
C TRP A 181 14.19 14.84 -6.74
N GLN A 182 14.26 13.55 -7.01
CA GLN A 182 15.40 12.92 -7.68
C GLN A 182 15.62 13.53 -9.07
N MET A 183 14.56 13.69 -9.87
CA MET A 183 14.61 14.27 -11.21
C MET A 183 15.13 15.71 -11.19
N LYS A 184 14.70 16.52 -10.22
CA LYS A 184 15.21 17.89 -10.04
C LYS A 184 16.71 17.92 -9.75
N LYS A 185 17.25 16.99 -8.97
CA LYS A 185 18.71 16.88 -8.73
C LYS A 185 19.48 16.56 -10.02
N MET A 186 18.83 15.96 -11.00
CA MET A 186 19.38 15.68 -12.34
C MET A 186 19.06 16.77 -13.37
N GLY A 187 18.47 17.90 -12.95
CA GLY A 187 18.08 19.00 -13.86
C GLY A 187 16.85 18.71 -14.72
N SER A 188 16.00 17.76 -14.31
CA SER A 188 14.77 17.36 -15.01
C SER A 188 13.54 17.45 -14.09
N SER A 189 12.36 17.06 -14.60
CA SER A 189 11.09 17.02 -13.84
C SER A 189 10.18 15.93 -14.41
N LEU A 190 9.32 15.38 -13.55
CA LEU A 190 8.21 14.49 -13.92
C LEU A 190 7.01 15.26 -14.46
N LYS A 191 6.89 16.56 -14.15
CA LYS A 191 5.80 17.39 -14.66
C LYS A 191 5.91 17.48 -16.19
N GLY A 192 4.87 16.99 -16.88
CA GLY A 192 4.87 16.90 -18.35
C GLY A 192 5.77 15.80 -18.92
N ASN A 193 6.27 14.87 -18.10
CA ASN A 193 7.19 13.81 -18.51
C ASN A 193 6.73 12.43 -18.00
N ARG A 194 5.50 12.03 -18.37
CA ARG A 194 4.94 10.72 -18.00
C ARG A 194 5.77 9.54 -18.52
N ALA A 195 6.38 9.67 -19.70
CA ALA A 195 7.22 8.63 -20.28
C ALA A 195 8.41 8.24 -19.39
N ALA A 196 8.96 9.17 -18.60
CA ALA A 196 10.00 8.85 -17.63
C ALA A 196 9.49 7.88 -16.54
N LEU A 197 8.26 8.08 -16.04
CA LEU A 197 7.64 7.18 -15.07
C LEU A 197 7.41 5.79 -15.67
N ASP A 198 6.88 5.73 -16.90
CA ASP A 198 6.61 4.47 -17.60
C ASP A 198 7.90 3.63 -17.78
N MET A 199 9.05 4.29 -17.92
CA MET A 199 10.36 3.63 -18.01
C MET A 199 10.93 3.24 -16.63
N MET A 200 10.80 4.11 -15.63
CA MET A 200 11.38 3.91 -14.30
C MET A 200 10.67 2.82 -13.49
N LEU A 201 9.34 2.77 -13.54
CA LEU A 201 8.54 1.87 -12.71
C LEU A 201 8.86 0.38 -12.90
N PRO A 202 8.93 -0.16 -14.13
CA PRO A 202 9.33 -1.55 -14.34
C PRO A 202 10.76 -1.85 -13.88
N MET A 203 11.67 -0.88 -13.95
CA MET A 203 13.04 -1.02 -13.45
C MET A 203 13.06 -1.11 -11.92
N MET A 204 12.33 -0.22 -11.24
CA MET A 204 12.22 -0.23 -9.77
C MET A 204 11.63 -1.55 -9.26
N GLY A 205 10.60 -2.08 -9.92
CA GLY A 205 10.02 -3.38 -9.58
C GLY A 205 11.00 -4.55 -9.70
N ARG A 206 11.85 -4.55 -10.74
CA ARG A 206 12.91 -5.57 -10.92
C ARG A 206 13.99 -5.47 -9.83
N LEU A 207 14.48 -4.26 -9.56
CA LEU A 207 15.48 -4.02 -8.52
C LEU A 207 14.94 -4.43 -7.13
N ALA A 208 13.67 -4.17 -6.85
CA ALA A 208 13.03 -4.60 -5.62
C ALA A 208 13.01 -6.13 -5.49
N ALA A 209 12.66 -6.85 -6.56
CA ALA A 209 12.63 -8.31 -6.56
C ALA A 209 14.03 -8.93 -6.37
N GLU A 210 15.08 -8.30 -6.91
CA GLU A 210 16.47 -8.73 -6.73
C GLU A 210 16.99 -8.47 -5.31
N GLN A 211 16.55 -7.38 -4.69
CA GLN A 211 17.03 -6.93 -3.38
C GLN A 211 16.34 -7.63 -2.20
N TYR A 212 15.10 -8.08 -2.38
CA TYR A 212 14.24 -8.56 -1.31
C TYR A 212 13.79 -10.02 -1.54
N PRO A 213 14.52 -11.02 -1.01
CA PRO A 213 14.22 -12.43 -1.21
C PRO A 213 12.91 -12.89 -0.56
N ILE A 214 12.53 -12.37 0.61
CA ILE A 214 11.24 -12.72 1.23
C ILE A 214 10.11 -12.20 0.33
N PHE A 215 10.21 -10.94 -0.12
CA PHE A 215 9.30 -10.40 -1.11
C PHE A 215 9.21 -11.24 -2.38
N SER A 216 10.33 -11.56 -3.03
CA SER A 216 10.30 -12.29 -4.31
C SER A 216 9.79 -13.73 -4.19
N SER A 217 9.92 -14.36 -3.02
CA SER A 217 9.39 -15.69 -2.73
C SER A 217 7.91 -15.71 -2.32
N ALA A 218 7.30 -14.55 -2.05
CA ALA A 218 5.90 -14.49 -1.62
C ALA A 218 4.92 -14.85 -2.77
N PRO A 219 3.72 -15.39 -2.45
CA PRO A 219 2.66 -15.61 -3.42
C PRO A 219 2.37 -14.37 -4.26
N LEU A 220 2.01 -14.57 -5.53
CA LEU A 220 1.74 -13.49 -6.48
C LEU A 220 0.80 -12.42 -5.89
N TYR A 221 -0.25 -12.87 -5.21
CA TYR A 221 -1.20 -11.99 -4.55
C TYR A 221 -0.56 -11.03 -3.54
N LEU A 222 0.33 -11.52 -2.68
CA LEU A 222 1.01 -10.67 -1.72
C LEU A 222 2.00 -9.72 -2.41
N ARG A 223 2.70 -10.17 -3.46
CA ARG A 223 3.65 -9.32 -4.19
C ARG A 223 2.94 -8.15 -4.88
N GLU A 224 1.88 -8.46 -5.63
CA GLU A 224 1.13 -7.49 -6.41
C GLU A 224 0.39 -6.49 -5.52
N THR A 225 -0.28 -6.96 -4.46
CA THR A 225 -0.99 -6.04 -3.53
C THR A 225 -0.06 -5.16 -2.72
N LEU A 226 1.16 -5.64 -2.42
CA LEU A 226 2.18 -4.89 -1.71
C LEU A 226 2.79 -3.79 -2.59
N LEU A 227 3.02 -4.06 -3.89
CA LEU A 227 3.54 -3.07 -4.84
C LEU A 227 2.48 -2.09 -5.34
N PHE A 228 1.21 -2.49 -5.38
CA PHE A 228 0.14 -1.71 -5.99
C PHE A 228 0.04 -0.24 -5.52
N PRO A 229 0.09 0.06 -4.20
CA PRO A 229 0.03 1.44 -3.72
C PRO A 229 1.15 2.34 -4.27
N TYR A 230 2.31 1.76 -4.58
CA TYR A 230 3.48 2.45 -5.09
C TYR A 230 3.38 2.64 -6.61
N SER A 231 3.16 1.54 -7.33
CA SER A 231 3.23 1.52 -8.79
C SER A 231 2.01 2.14 -9.45
N ALA A 232 0.81 1.74 -9.04
CA ALA A 232 -0.42 2.32 -9.56
C ALA A 232 -0.71 3.69 -8.93
N GLY A 233 -0.37 3.85 -7.65
CA GLY A 233 -0.55 5.12 -6.93
C GLY A 233 0.23 6.28 -7.53
N ILE A 234 1.50 6.10 -7.93
CA ILE A 234 2.27 7.19 -8.54
C ILE A 234 1.71 7.61 -9.90
N LEU A 235 1.21 6.66 -10.70
CA LEU A 235 0.54 6.95 -11.97
C LEU A 235 -0.78 7.70 -11.75
N PHE A 236 -1.54 7.31 -10.72
CA PHE A 236 -2.73 8.04 -10.30
C PHE A 236 -2.40 9.47 -9.86
N GLN A 237 -1.35 9.66 -9.05
CA GLN A 237 -0.92 10.98 -8.62
C GLN A 237 -0.44 11.84 -9.81
N GLN A 238 0.29 11.25 -10.75
CA GLN A 238 0.71 11.91 -11.99
C GLN A 238 -0.51 12.40 -12.77
N ALA A 239 -1.53 11.57 -12.97
CA ALA A 239 -2.76 11.96 -13.66
C ALA A 239 -3.51 13.10 -12.93
N ALA A 240 -3.54 13.08 -11.59
CA ALA A 240 -4.10 14.17 -10.82
C ALA A 240 -3.33 15.50 -11.00
N ILE A 241 -2.00 15.44 -11.09
CA ILE A 241 -1.13 16.60 -11.35
C ILE A 241 -1.34 17.12 -12.77
N GLU A 242 -1.41 16.25 -13.77
CA GLU A 242 -1.69 16.61 -15.17
C GLU A 242 -3.03 17.35 -15.31
N GLN A 243 -4.04 16.95 -14.53
CA GLN A 243 -5.36 17.58 -14.54
C GLN A 243 -5.41 18.89 -13.73
N SER A 244 -4.72 18.99 -12.60
CA SER A 244 -4.84 20.13 -11.68
C SER A 244 -3.56 20.36 -10.87
N PRO A 245 -2.48 20.90 -11.48
CA PRO A 245 -1.15 20.94 -10.88
C PRO A 245 -1.06 21.61 -9.50
N SER A 246 -1.87 22.65 -9.25
CA SER A 246 -1.81 23.46 -8.02
C SER A 246 -2.60 22.90 -6.84
N ASP A 247 -3.56 21.99 -7.06
CA ASP A 247 -4.40 21.42 -6.00
C ASP A 247 -4.28 19.89 -5.90
N ALA A 248 -3.59 19.23 -6.84
CA ALA A 248 -3.53 17.77 -6.96
C ALA A 248 -3.24 17.05 -5.63
N PHE A 249 -2.24 17.50 -4.87
CA PHE A 249 -1.83 16.90 -3.60
C PHE A 249 -2.93 16.88 -2.54
N LEU A 250 -3.74 17.94 -2.44
CA LEU A 250 -4.86 18.00 -1.50
C LEU A 250 -6.16 17.46 -2.10
N ARG A 251 -6.35 17.58 -3.41
CA ARG A 251 -7.55 17.11 -4.13
C ARG A 251 -7.74 15.61 -3.94
N VAL A 252 -6.68 14.82 -4.14
CA VAL A 252 -6.74 13.36 -4.00
C VAL A 252 -7.03 12.92 -2.55
N LEU A 253 -6.64 13.71 -1.56
CA LEU A 253 -6.95 13.44 -0.14
C LEU A 253 -8.38 13.86 0.24
N ARG A 254 -8.88 14.96 -0.35
CA ARG A 254 -10.24 15.49 -0.11
C ARG A 254 -11.32 14.67 -0.84
N LYS A 255 -11.05 14.26 -2.08
CA LYS A 255 -11.92 13.43 -2.92
C LYS A 255 -11.15 12.18 -3.38
N PRO A 256 -10.90 11.23 -2.46
CA PRO A 256 -10.12 10.04 -2.78
C PRO A 256 -10.90 9.10 -3.71
N PRO A 257 -10.18 8.28 -4.48
CA PRO A 257 -10.77 7.15 -5.17
C PRO A 257 -11.32 6.15 -4.16
N VAL A 258 -12.33 5.39 -4.59
CA VAL A 258 -13.05 4.43 -3.75
C VAL A 258 -12.84 2.98 -4.17
N SER A 259 -12.10 2.74 -5.26
CA SER A 259 -11.85 1.42 -5.82
C SER A 259 -10.44 1.32 -6.41
N THR A 260 -9.90 0.10 -6.54
CA THR A 260 -8.62 -0.11 -7.22
C THR A 260 -8.74 0.25 -8.69
N ARG A 261 -9.93 0.07 -9.29
CA ARG A 261 -10.24 0.51 -10.66
C ARG A 261 -9.97 2.00 -10.85
N GLN A 262 -10.42 2.85 -9.92
CA GLN A 262 -10.22 4.30 -10.01
C GLN A 262 -8.74 4.71 -9.84
N ILE A 263 -7.93 3.88 -9.18
CA ILE A 263 -6.47 4.07 -9.12
C ILE A 263 -5.80 3.65 -10.44
N ILE A 264 -6.19 2.49 -11.00
CA ILE A 264 -5.64 1.96 -12.25
C ILE A 264 -6.03 2.83 -13.45
N HIS A 265 -7.26 3.34 -13.44
CA HIS A 265 -7.88 4.16 -14.49
C HIS A 265 -8.29 5.52 -13.92
N PRO A 266 -7.36 6.48 -13.78
CA PRO A 266 -7.63 7.78 -13.15
C PRO A 266 -8.76 8.57 -13.83
N GLU A 267 -9.02 8.34 -15.12
CA GLU A 267 -10.14 8.92 -15.85
C GLU A 267 -11.51 8.53 -15.28
N VAL A 268 -11.65 7.33 -14.71
CA VAL A 268 -12.86 6.87 -14.02
C VAL A 268 -13.05 7.66 -12.71
N TRP A 269 -11.97 7.93 -11.99
CA TRP A 269 -12.02 8.82 -10.81
C TRP A 269 -12.37 10.26 -11.19
N LEU A 270 -11.80 10.77 -12.30
CA LEU A 270 -12.04 12.11 -12.79
C LEU A 270 -13.51 12.32 -13.22
N SER A 271 -14.12 11.32 -13.87
CA SER A 271 -15.54 11.35 -14.24
C SER A 271 -16.47 11.25 -13.02
N GLY A 272 -15.98 10.69 -11.92
CA GLY A 272 -16.76 10.41 -10.71
C GLY A 272 -17.62 9.14 -10.82
N GLU A 273 -17.37 8.32 -11.84
CA GLU A 273 -18.05 7.04 -12.03
C GLU A 273 -17.68 6.04 -10.92
N SER A 274 -18.68 5.35 -10.38
CA SER A 274 -18.51 4.24 -9.46
C SER A 274 -19.62 3.23 -9.67
N ALA A 275 -19.29 1.94 -9.68
CA ALA A 275 -20.26 0.86 -9.69
C ALA A 275 -20.46 0.32 -8.26
N PRO A 276 -21.70 0.07 -7.82
CA PRO A 276 -21.93 -0.65 -6.57
C PRO A 276 -21.56 -2.13 -6.73
N PRO A 277 -21.11 -2.81 -5.66
CA PRO A 277 -20.93 -4.25 -5.67
C PRO A 277 -22.24 -4.99 -6.01
N PRO A 278 -22.20 -6.13 -6.72
CA PRO A 278 -23.37 -6.94 -7.01
C PRO A 278 -23.94 -7.62 -5.75
N GLU A 279 -25.19 -8.07 -5.82
CA GLU A 279 -25.77 -8.90 -4.76
C GLU A 279 -25.17 -10.31 -4.75
N LEU A 280 -24.88 -10.83 -3.56
CA LEU A 280 -24.33 -12.17 -3.39
C LEU A 280 -25.41 -13.27 -3.46
N PRO A 281 -25.11 -14.45 -4.05
CA PRO A 281 -26.00 -15.60 -4.01
C PRO A 281 -26.42 -15.99 -2.59
N GLN A 282 -27.64 -16.48 -2.37
CA GLN A 282 -28.13 -16.80 -1.01
C GLN A 282 -27.20 -17.76 -0.25
N ALA A 283 -26.92 -17.45 1.02
CA ALA A 283 -26.12 -18.31 1.88
C ALA A 283 -26.85 -19.63 2.17
N PRO A 284 -26.18 -20.80 2.03
CA PRO A 284 -26.78 -22.09 2.37
C PRO A 284 -27.24 -22.17 3.83
N LYS A 285 -28.30 -22.94 4.09
CA LYS A 285 -28.79 -23.18 5.47
C LYS A 285 -27.68 -23.81 6.32
N GLY A 286 -27.57 -23.35 7.56
CA GLY A 286 -26.58 -23.87 8.51
C GLY A 286 -25.20 -23.20 8.43
N TYR A 287 -25.03 -22.18 7.59
CA TYR A 287 -23.83 -21.36 7.53
C TYR A 287 -24.03 -19.98 8.18
N LYS A 288 -22.95 -19.36 8.63
CA LYS A 288 -22.89 -17.97 9.12
C LYS A 288 -21.75 -17.22 8.42
N GLY A 289 -21.92 -15.93 8.20
CA GLY A 289 -20.86 -15.06 7.67
C GLY A 289 -19.67 -15.00 8.62
N LEU A 290 -18.46 -15.13 8.07
CA LEU A 290 -17.19 -14.96 8.77
C LEU A 290 -16.55 -13.63 8.40
N THR A 291 -16.35 -13.39 7.10
CA THR A 291 -15.81 -12.15 6.55
C THR A 291 -16.34 -11.97 5.12
N GLY A 292 -16.29 -10.75 4.61
CA GLY A 292 -16.69 -10.43 3.25
C GLY A 292 -16.18 -9.07 2.86
N GLY A 293 -16.24 -8.77 1.57
CA GLY A 293 -15.71 -7.53 1.01
C GLY A 293 -16.02 -7.40 -0.47
N THR A 294 -15.30 -6.48 -1.12
CA THR A 294 -15.35 -6.30 -2.56
C THR A 294 -14.14 -6.95 -3.21
N LEU A 295 -14.39 -7.64 -4.33
CA LEU A 295 -13.32 -8.11 -5.22
C LEU A 295 -13.09 -7.00 -6.25
N GLY A 296 -11.96 -6.29 -6.14
CA GLY A 296 -11.63 -5.19 -7.03
C GLY A 296 -11.03 -5.66 -8.36
N GLU A 297 -10.81 -4.72 -9.28
CA GLU A 297 -10.11 -4.98 -10.55
C GLU A 297 -8.70 -5.55 -10.31
N LEU A 298 -7.99 -5.05 -9.28
CA LEU A 298 -6.69 -5.57 -8.89
C LEU A 298 -6.75 -7.06 -8.53
N ASP A 299 -7.71 -7.44 -7.69
CA ASP A 299 -7.83 -8.81 -7.20
C ASP A 299 -8.19 -9.77 -8.35
N LEU A 300 -9.12 -9.36 -9.23
CA LEU A 300 -9.47 -10.15 -10.40
C LEU A 300 -8.28 -10.29 -11.36
N ARG A 301 -7.54 -9.21 -11.63
CA ARG A 301 -6.34 -9.27 -12.49
C ARG A 301 -5.35 -10.30 -11.95
N ILE A 302 -5.03 -10.24 -10.66
CA ILE A 302 -4.10 -11.18 -10.03
C ILE A 302 -4.64 -12.61 -10.11
N LEU A 303 -5.94 -12.81 -9.87
CA LEU A 303 -6.56 -14.13 -9.96
C LEU A 303 -6.44 -14.70 -11.38
N LEU A 304 -6.71 -13.88 -12.40
CA LEU A 304 -6.58 -14.28 -13.81
C LEU A 304 -5.13 -14.62 -14.18
N GLU A 305 -4.15 -13.84 -13.72
CA GLU A 305 -2.72 -14.10 -13.98
C GLU A 305 -2.23 -15.45 -13.47
N GLN A 306 -2.97 -16.11 -12.57
CA GLN A 306 -2.63 -17.48 -12.14
C GLN A 306 -3.06 -18.57 -13.14
N PHE A 307 -3.95 -18.26 -14.09
CA PHE A 307 -4.56 -19.23 -15.00
C PHE A 307 -4.42 -18.87 -16.48
N VAL A 308 -4.20 -17.60 -16.81
CA VAL A 308 -4.01 -17.11 -18.18
C VAL A 308 -2.73 -16.28 -18.29
N SER A 309 -2.38 -15.84 -19.50
CA SER A 309 -1.21 -14.98 -19.70
C SER A 309 -1.40 -13.61 -19.04
N GLN A 310 -0.30 -12.91 -18.73
CA GLN A 310 -0.38 -11.54 -18.19
C GLN A 310 -1.09 -10.58 -19.16
N ASP A 311 -0.92 -10.76 -20.47
CA ASP A 311 -1.58 -9.92 -21.48
C ASP A 311 -3.09 -10.18 -21.52
N ASP A 312 -3.52 -11.44 -21.42
CA ASP A 312 -4.94 -11.78 -21.32
C ASP A 312 -5.55 -11.21 -20.04
N ALA A 313 -4.89 -11.37 -18.89
CA ALA A 313 -5.38 -10.83 -17.62
C ALA A 313 -5.49 -9.29 -17.66
N ARG A 314 -4.53 -8.59 -18.28
CA ARG A 314 -4.54 -7.13 -18.45
C ARG A 314 -5.60 -6.64 -19.44
N SER A 315 -5.95 -7.44 -20.45
CA SER A 315 -7.02 -7.08 -21.39
C SER A 315 -8.42 -7.35 -20.84
N LEU A 316 -8.59 -8.37 -19.98
CA LEU A 316 -9.88 -8.76 -19.43
C LEU A 316 -10.25 -8.01 -18.14
N SER A 317 -9.29 -7.77 -17.24
CA SER A 317 -9.56 -7.12 -15.94
C SER A 317 -10.21 -5.73 -16.04
N PRO A 318 -9.91 -4.87 -17.05
CA PRO A 318 -10.60 -3.60 -17.21
C PRO A 318 -12.10 -3.70 -17.49
N GLU A 319 -12.64 -4.88 -17.80
CA GLU A 319 -14.09 -5.11 -17.91
C GLU A 319 -14.79 -5.34 -16.57
N TRP A 320 -14.02 -5.54 -15.49
CA TRP A 320 -14.56 -5.69 -14.14
C TRP A 320 -14.93 -4.34 -13.53
N ARG A 321 -16.22 -4.11 -13.26
CA ARG A 321 -16.71 -2.85 -12.68
C ARG A 321 -16.79 -2.88 -11.16
N ALA A 322 -17.22 -4.00 -10.58
CA ALA A 322 -17.26 -4.25 -9.15
C ALA A 322 -17.53 -5.73 -8.86
N GLY A 323 -16.99 -6.24 -7.76
CA GLY A 323 -17.26 -7.58 -7.24
C GLY A 323 -17.69 -7.57 -5.78
N ALA A 324 -18.27 -8.66 -5.30
CA ALA A 324 -18.55 -8.86 -3.88
C ALA A 324 -18.14 -10.27 -3.51
N TYR A 325 -17.79 -10.51 -2.25
CA TYR A 325 -17.64 -11.87 -1.74
C TYR A 325 -17.99 -11.97 -0.27
N GLU A 326 -18.30 -13.19 0.16
CA GLU A 326 -18.39 -13.55 1.57
C GLU A 326 -17.86 -14.97 1.80
N VAL A 327 -17.03 -15.10 2.83
CA VAL A 327 -16.63 -16.37 3.41
C VAL A 327 -17.63 -16.74 4.50
N LEU A 328 -18.14 -17.95 4.40
CA LEU A 328 -19.12 -18.54 5.30
C LEU A 328 -18.48 -19.69 6.06
N GLU A 329 -18.77 -19.79 7.37
CA GLU A 329 -18.42 -20.96 8.18
C GLU A 329 -19.68 -21.73 8.58
N ARG A 330 -19.58 -23.07 8.62
CA ARG A 330 -20.66 -23.91 9.12
C ARG A 330 -20.91 -23.62 10.61
N LYS A 331 -22.18 -23.46 11.00
CA LYS A 331 -22.56 -23.33 12.41
C LYS A 331 -22.19 -24.63 13.12
N GLN A 332 -21.37 -24.54 14.19
CA GLN A 332 -21.01 -25.71 14.99
C GLN A 332 -22.27 -26.42 15.49
N GLN A 333 -22.41 -27.70 15.13
CA GLN A 333 -23.37 -28.60 15.78
C GLN A 333 -22.69 -29.24 16.99
N ARG A 334 -23.44 -29.45 18.09
CA ARG A 334 -22.92 -30.15 19.30
C ARG A 334 -22.29 -31.48 18.88
N GLY A 335 -20.96 -31.59 18.99
CA GLY A 335 -20.20 -32.84 18.82
C GLY A 335 -19.42 -33.03 17.51
N GLY A 336 -19.40 -32.08 16.57
CA GLY A 336 -18.69 -32.25 15.29
C GLY A 336 -17.57 -31.23 15.03
N LYS A 337 -16.34 -31.71 14.74
CA LYS A 337 -15.19 -30.92 14.23
C LYS A 337 -15.22 -30.79 12.70
N ASP A 338 -16.29 -30.25 12.13
CA ASP A 338 -16.41 -30.12 10.67
C ASP A 338 -16.21 -28.64 10.27
N ASP A 339 -14.95 -28.22 10.18
CA ASP A 339 -14.49 -26.85 9.82
C ASP A 339 -14.66 -26.58 8.31
N ARG A 340 -15.84 -26.86 7.76
CA ARG A 340 -16.15 -26.57 6.36
C ARG A 340 -16.47 -25.08 6.17
N ALA A 341 -15.59 -24.39 5.46
CA ALA A 341 -15.81 -23.04 4.97
C ALA A 341 -16.30 -23.04 3.52
N LEU A 342 -17.09 -22.04 3.14
CA LEU A 342 -17.56 -21.80 1.78
C LEU A 342 -17.25 -20.36 1.38
N LEU A 343 -17.00 -20.15 0.09
CA LEU A 343 -16.88 -18.83 -0.51
C LEU A 343 -18.06 -18.63 -1.47
N ARG A 344 -18.76 -17.51 -1.33
CA ARG A 344 -19.71 -17.01 -2.34
C ARG A 344 -19.17 -15.69 -2.89
N TRP A 345 -19.13 -15.53 -4.20
CA TRP A 345 -18.63 -14.33 -4.88
C TRP A 345 -19.29 -14.17 -6.25
#